data_AF-A0A158GAH1-F1
#
_entry.id   AF-A0A158GAH1-F1
#
_cell.length_a   1.000
_cell.length_b   1.000
_cell.length_c   1.000
_cell.angle_alpha   90.00
_cell.angle_beta   90.00
_cell.angle_gamma   90.00
#
_symmetry.space_group_name_H-M   'P 1'
#
loop_
_entity.id
_entity.type
_entity.pdbx_description
1 polymer ?
#
loop_
_entity_poly.entity_id
_entity_poly.type
_entity_poly.pdbx_seq_one_letter_code
_entity_poly.pdbx_strand_id
1 'polypeptide(L)' 'MSDKLLKALHETAQGLHQAGTMDAVTLREFDALCLNTSASTVQKWEQGQKRPNGPSQKLLDLVDRKGLEAMF' A
#
# COMPACT_ATOMS: atom_id res chain seq x y z
N MET A 1 -13.26 12.08 -7.60
CA MET A 1 -13.10 13.15 -6.58
C MET A 1 -12.24 12.56 -5.46
N SER A 2 -10.91 12.43 -5.60
CA SER A 2 -10.13 11.68 -4.58
C SER A 2 -8.62 11.48 -4.78
N ASP A 3 -8.03 11.58 -5.98
CA ASP A 3 -6.60 11.23 -6.20
C ASP A 3 -5.64 11.97 -5.25
N LYS A 4 -5.73 13.30 -5.23
CA LYS A 4 -4.87 14.14 -4.39
C LYS A 4 -4.99 13.84 -2.90
N LEU A 5 -6.18 13.42 -2.44
CA LEU A 5 -6.40 13.08 -1.04
C LEU A 5 -5.76 11.73 -0.69
N LEU A 6 -5.97 10.71 -1.52
CA LEU A 6 -5.38 9.38 -1.30
C LEU A 6 -3.85 9.44 -1.37
N LYS A 7 -3.32 10.22 -2.31
CA LYS A 7 -1.89 10.50 -2.40
C LYS A 7 -1.36 11.19 -1.15
N ALA A 8 -2.02 12.26 -0.71
CA ALA A 8 -1.61 12.98 0.51
C ALA A 8 -1.67 12.10 1.77
N LEU A 9 -2.68 11.22 1.88
CA LEU A 9 -2.78 10.25 2.99
C LEU A 9 -1.63 9.23 2.97
N HIS A 10 -1.30 8.69 1.80
CA HIS A 10 -0.18 7.75 1.66
C HIS A 10 1.17 8.43 1.96
N GLU A 11 1.39 9.63 1.44
CA GLU A 11 2.59 10.44 1.75
C GLU A 11 2.67 10.77 3.24
N THR A 12 1.54 11.07 3.90
CA THR A 12 1.48 11.32 5.34
C THR A 12 1.84 10.08 6.15
N ALA A 13 1.28 8.91 5.79
CA ALA A 13 1.61 7.64 6.45
C ALA A 13 3.10 7.31 6.32
N GLN A 14 3.68 7.49 5.13
CA GLN A 14 5.12 7.33 4.91
C GLN A 14 5.94 8.33 5.73
N GLY A 15 5.53 9.60 5.78
CA GLY A 15 6.21 10.63 6.57
C GLY A 15 6.18 10.34 8.08
N LEU A 16 5.05 9.87 8.61
CA LEU A 16 4.92 9.44 10.01
C LEU A 16 5.82 8.24 10.32
N HIS A 17 5.97 7.31 9.37
CA HIS A 17 6.87 6.18 9.50
C HIS A 17 8.33 6.61 9.51
N GLN A 18 8.73 7.49 8.58
CA GLN A 18 10.08 8.05 8.51
C GLN A 18 10.44 8.87 9.77
N ALA A 19 9.46 9.57 10.35
CA ALA A 19 9.62 10.29 11.61
C ALA A 19 9.72 9.37 12.84
N GLY A 20 9.57 8.05 12.69
CA GLY A 20 9.60 7.07 13.77
C GLY A 20 8.34 7.04 14.65
N THR A 21 7.32 7.82 14.30
CA THR A 21 6.04 7.89 15.04
C THR A 21 5.08 6.76 14.68
N MET A 22 5.20 6.23 13.45
CA MET A 22 4.44 5.07 12.98
C MET A 22 5.41 3.91 12.77
N ASP A 23 5.13 2.75 13.35
CA ASP A 23 5.97 1.57 13.17
C ASP A 23 5.67 0.85 11.84
N ALA A 24 6.57 -0.04 11.43
CA ALA A 24 6.46 -0.76 10.16
C ALA A 24 5.30 -1.79 10.13
N VAL A 25 4.76 -2.22 11.27
CA VAL A 25 3.55 -3.05 11.31
C VAL A 25 2.36 -2.18 10.97
N THR A 26 2.22 -1.03 11.61
CA THR A 26 1.13 -0.08 11.35
C THR A 26 1.12 0.41 9.88
N LEU A 27 2.29 0.70 9.29
CA LEU A 27 2.36 1.07 7.87
C LEU A 27 1.87 -0.05 6.94
N ARG A 28 2.24 -1.31 7.23
CA ARG A 28 1.75 -2.46 6.45
C ARG A 28 0.25 -2.70 6.60
N GLU A 29 -0.33 -2.39 7.75
CA GLU A 29 -1.78 -2.45 7.95
C GLU A 29 -2.49 -1.41 7.09
N PHE A 30 -1.95 -0.19 7.03
CA PHE A 30 -2.45 0.85 6.13
C PHE A 30 -2.41 0.40 4.66
N ASP A 31 -1.26 -0.08 4.18
CA ASP A 31 -1.12 -0.55 2.79
C ASP A 31 -2.04 -1.74 2.49
N ALA A 32 -2.21 -2.65 3.45
CA ALA A 32 -3.11 -3.79 3.32
C ALA A 32 -4.58 -3.37 3.16
N LEU A 33 -5.03 -2.37 3.92
CA LEU A 33 -6.37 -1.80 3.80
C LEU A 33 -6.57 -1.14 2.43
N CYS A 34 -5.58 -0.38 1.95
CA CYS A 34 -5.61 0.23 0.64
C CYS A 34 -5.74 -0.81 -0.49
N LEU A 35 -5.02 -1.93 -0.37
CA LEU A 35 -4.94 -2.97 -1.41
C LEU A 35 -5.98 -4.09 -1.26
N ASN A 36 -6.89 -3.99 -0.28
CA ASN A 36 -7.84 -5.04 0.09
C ASN A 36 -7.15 -6.41 0.27
N THR A 37 -6.08 -6.44 1.05
CA THR A 37 -5.30 -7.65 1.37
C THR A 37 -4.96 -7.70 2.85
N SER A 38 -4.08 -8.61 3.26
CA SER A 38 -3.61 -8.72 4.65
C SER A 38 -2.21 -8.14 4.82
N ALA A 39 -1.92 -7.57 6.00
CA ALA A 39 -0.59 -7.06 6.34
C ALA A 39 0.50 -8.15 6.27
N SER A 40 0.13 -9.42 6.52
CA SER A 40 1.04 -10.56 6.34
C SER A 40 1.34 -10.88 4.88
N THR A 41 0.43 -10.56 3.95
CA THR A 41 0.68 -10.66 2.51
C THR A 41 1.62 -9.56 2.04
N VAL A 42 1.39 -8.31 2.47
CA VAL A 42 2.28 -7.17 2.21
C VAL A 42 3.69 -7.46 2.73
N GLN A 43 3.82 -7.91 3.97
CA GLN A 43 5.10 -8.28 4.56
C GLN A 43 5.86 -9.33 3.73
N LYS A 44 5.18 -10.37 3.23
CA LYS A 44 5.82 -11.40 2.40
C LYS A 44 6.30 -10.85 1.06
N TRP A 45 5.64 -9.82 0.52
CA TRP A 45 6.07 -9.13 -0.69
C TRP A 45 7.34 -8.29 -0.43
N GLU A 46 7.36 -7.50 0.63
CA GLU A 46 8.53 -6.70 1.03
C GLU A 46 9.76 -7.56 1.31
N GLN A 47 9.58 -8.69 1.98
CA GLN A 47 10.66 -9.62 2.32
C GLN A 47 11.09 -10.51 1.13
N GLY A 48 10.44 -10.39 -0.03
CA GLY A 48 10.72 -11.22 -1.19
C GLY A 48 10.33 -12.70 -1.06
N GLN A 49 9.70 -13.10 0.05
CA GLN A 49 9.24 -14.47 0.28
C GLN A 49 8.12 -14.88 -0.69
N LYS A 50 7.31 -13.89 -1.12
CA LYS A 50 6.26 -14.08 -2.12
C LYS A 50 6.32 -12.91 -3.09
N ARG A 51 6.29 -13.20 -4.39
CA ARG A 51 6.08 -12.16 -5.40
C ARG A 51 4.59 -12.02 -5.71
N PRO A 52 4.05 -10.79 -5.82
CA PRO A 52 2.71 -10.60 -6.37
C PRO A 52 2.62 -11.27 -7.74
N ASN A 53 1.51 -11.94 -8.02
CA ASN A 53 1.28 -12.60 -9.30
C ASN A 53 -0.22 -12.65 -9.63
N GLY A 54 -0.53 -12.93 -10.90
CA GLY A 54 -1.91 -13.03 -11.37
C GLY A 54 -2.74 -11.78 -11.06
N PRO A 55 -3.91 -11.90 -10.42
CA PRO A 55 -4.78 -10.77 -10.08
C PRO A 55 -4.09 -9.71 -9.22
N SER A 56 -3.27 -10.11 -8.24
CA SER A 56 -2.58 -9.16 -7.35
C SER A 56 -1.54 -8.33 -8.09
N GLN A 57 -0.78 -8.93 -9.01
CA GLN A 57 0.17 -8.17 -9.84
C GLN A 57 -0.56 -7.15 -10.71
N LYS A 58 -1.66 -7.56 -11.35
CA LYS A 58 -2.47 -6.68 -12.19
C LYS A 58 -3.05 -5.50 -11.41
N LEU A 59 -3.43 -5.71 -10.15
CA LEU A 59 -3.90 -4.67 -9.25
C LEU A 59 -2.78 -3.69 -8.89
N LEU A 60 -1.58 -4.20 -8.58
CA LEU A 60 -0.42 -3.33 -8.32
C LEU A 60 -0.03 -2.52 -9.57
N ASP A 61 -0.04 -3.13 -10.76
CA ASP A 61 0.20 -2.41 -12.03
C ASP A 61 -0.86 -1.32 -12.29
N LEU A 62 -2.10 -1.55 -11.86
CA LEU A 62 -3.19 -0.58 -11.97
C LEU A 62 -2.99 0.58 -10.99
N VAL A 63 -2.61 0.29 -9.74
CA VAL A 63 -2.28 1.30 -8.72
C VAL A 63 -1.05 2.11 -9.14
N ASP A 64 -0.03 1.49 -9.73
CA ASP A 64 1.17 2.18 -10.23
C ASP A 64 0.81 3.18 -11.36
N ARG A 65 -0.07 2.78 -12.28
CA ARG A 65 -0.45 3.62 -13.43
C ARG A 65 -1.50 4.68 -13.13
N LYS A 66 -2.41 4.40 -12.19
CA LYS A 66 -3.61 5.22 -11.95
C LYS A 66 -3.71 5.75 -10.52
N GLY A 67 -2.80 5.38 -9.62
CA GLY A 67 -2.91 5.69 -8.20
C GLY A 67 -3.96 4.84 -7.48
N LEU A 68 -4.13 5.15 -6.19
CA LEU A 68 -5.07 4.47 -5.28
C LEU A 68 -6.54 4.71 -5.61
N GLU A 69 -6.87 5.68 -6.46
CA GLU A 69 -8.25 5.88 -6.94
C GLU A 69 -8.75 4.68 -7.73
N ALA A 70 -7.86 3.86 -8.29
CA ALA A 70 -8.25 2.70 -9.07
C ALA A 70 -8.82 1.55 -8.22
N MET A 71 -8.83 1.71 -6.89
CA MET A 71 -9.38 0.77 -5.92
C MET A 71 -10.83 1.08 -5.52
N PHE A 72 -11.38 2.24 -5.91
CA PHE A 72 -12.70 2.75 -5.53
C PHE A 72 -13.47 3.35 -6.72
#